data_AF-A0A6A5T509-F1
#
_entry.id   AF-A0A6A5T509-F1
#
_cell.length_a   1.000
_cell.length_b   1.000
_cell.length_c   1.000
_cell.angle_alpha   90.00
_cell.angle_beta   90.00
_cell.angle_gamma   90.00
#
_symmetry.space_group_name_H-M   'P 1'
#
loop_
_entity.id
_entity.type
_entity.pdbx_description
1 polymer ?
#
loop_
_entity_poly.entity_id
_entity_poly.type
_entity_poly.pdbx_seq_one_letter_code
_entity_poly.pdbx_strand_id
1 'polypeptide(L)'
;MADRKPLRRYYPADFDPSRIARSRSPKAPQKHVVNFACPFRSMKCTSCGHYMIKGMIVRLHCKCKSCGGEIIFETDPKNMDYRLVRGAKREYGTWRDEERVGDTEEQWLDRLECEDAERNDVQEQNTTAMENLERKTQDAKAAMAVPDALDAIRAVNARREKVEGNTVVHTLTAAKDVEDAADAEIA
;
A
#
# COMPACT_ATOMS: atom_id res chain seq x y z
N MET A 1 25.31 23.28 -35.56
CA MET A 1 23.92 22.79 -35.30
C MET A 1 23.04 24.01 -35.15
N ALA A 2 21.83 24.01 -35.74
CA ALA A 2 20.89 25.10 -35.52
C ALA A 2 20.36 25.07 -34.08
N ASP A 3 20.20 26.23 -33.46
CA ASP A 3 19.66 26.32 -32.10
C ASP A 3 18.23 25.79 -32.03
N ARG A 4 17.89 25.12 -30.92
CA ARG A 4 16.51 24.66 -30.64
C ARG A 4 15.51 25.83 -30.60
N LYS A 5 15.98 27.03 -30.27
CA LYS A 5 15.19 28.27 -30.21
C LYS A 5 15.90 29.37 -31.02
N PRO A 6 15.77 29.37 -32.36
CA PRO A 6 16.40 30.38 -33.17
C PRO A 6 15.74 31.75 -32.95
N LEU A 7 16.55 32.79 -32.75
CA LEU A 7 16.07 34.17 -32.56
C LEU A 7 15.40 34.72 -33.82
N ARG A 8 15.92 34.35 -35.00
CA ARG A 8 15.40 34.78 -36.31
C ARG A 8 15.41 33.59 -37.25
N ARG A 9 14.35 33.49 -38.05
CA ARG A 9 14.29 32.61 -39.22
C ARG A 9 14.43 33.50 -40.45
N TYR A 10 15.23 33.07 -41.41
CA TYR A 10 15.38 33.79 -42.67
C TYR A 10 14.09 33.67 -43.48
N TYR A 11 13.53 34.80 -43.90
CA TYR A 11 12.44 34.90 -44.86
C TYR A 11 13.00 35.51 -46.15
N PRO A 12 12.73 34.95 -47.33
CA PRO A 12 13.18 35.53 -48.60
C PRO A 12 12.50 36.88 -48.84
N ALA A 13 13.13 37.75 -49.64
CA ALA A 13 12.67 39.13 -49.85
C ALA A 13 11.27 39.23 -50.47
N ASP A 14 10.85 38.22 -51.25
CA ASP A 14 9.55 38.16 -51.93
C ASP A 14 8.44 37.47 -51.09
N PHE A 15 8.70 37.19 -49.81
CA PHE A 15 7.76 36.43 -48.97
C PHE A 15 6.57 37.26 -48.48
N ASP A 16 5.42 37.07 -49.13
CA ASP A 16 4.14 37.66 -48.73
C ASP A 16 3.31 36.73 -47.82
N PRO A 17 3.03 37.10 -46.55
CA PRO A 17 2.25 36.26 -45.62
C PRO A 17 0.78 36.08 -46.03
N SER A 18 0.24 36.97 -46.88
CA SER A 18 -1.15 36.94 -47.34
C SER A 18 -1.44 35.91 -48.41
N ARG A 19 -0.42 35.44 -49.15
CA ARG A 19 -0.56 34.45 -50.22
C ARG A 19 -0.60 33.00 -49.72
N ILE A 20 -0.35 32.79 -48.43
CA ILE A 20 -0.34 31.46 -47.82
C ILE A 20 -1.76 31.09 -47.40
N ALA A 21 -2.38 30.20 -48.18
CA ALA A 21 -3.65 29.59 -47.78
C ALA A 21 -3.40 28.63 -46.60
N ARG A 22 -4.02 28.89 -45.44
CA ARG A 22 -4.06 27.90 -44.36
C ARG A 22 -5.05 26.82 -44.77
N SER A 23 -4.57 25.62 -45.10
CA SER A 23 -5.45 24.46 -45.30
C SER A 23 -6.08 24.08 -43.95
N ARG A 24 -7.21 24.70 -43.62
CA ARG A 24 -8.09 24.27 -42.53
C ARG A 24 -9.11 23.28 -43.08
N SER A 25 -8.64 22.17 -43.64
CA SER A 25 -9.54 21.03 -43.86
C SER A 25 -10.02 20.55 -42.48
N PRO A 26 -11.32 20.32 -42.26
CA PRO A 26 -11.79 19.65 -41.05
C PRO A 26 -11.20 18.24 -41.07
N LYS A 27 -10.09 18.06 -40.36
CA LYS A 27 -9.43 16.76 -40.27
C LYS A 27 -10.39 15.81 -39.55
N ALA A 28 -10.56 14.60 -40.08
CA ALA A 28 -11.11 13.47 -39.34
C ALA A 28 -10.50 13.44 -37.92
N PRO A 29 -11.21 12.96 -36.87
CA PRO A 29 -10.77 13.06 -35.49
C PRO A 29 -9.33 12.57 -35.37
N GLN A 30 -8.40 13.52 -35.24
CA GLN A 30 -6.99 13.23 -35.37
C GLN A 30 -6.58 12.49 -34.10
N LYS A 31 -6.14 11.24 -34.25
CA LYS A 31 -5.54 10.50 -33.13
C LYS A 31 -4.28 11.23 -32.72
N HIS A 32 -4.34 11.94 -31.60
CA HIS A 32 -3.18 12.61 -31.02
C HIS A 32 -2.29 11.56 -30.37
N VAL A 33 -1.10 11.35 -30.94
CA VAL A 33 -0.10 10.45 -30.35
C VAL A 33 0.59 11.20 -29.24
N VAL A 34 0.32 10.81 -28.00
CA VAL A 34 0.89 11.41 -26.79
C VAL A 34 1.68 10.32 -26.06
N ASN A 35 2.93 10.62 -25.73
CA ASN A 35 3.68 9.84 -24.75
C ASN A 35 3.10 10.17 -23.38
N PHE A 36 2.36 9.23 -22.80
CA PHE A 36 1.60 9.45 -21.59
C PHE A 36 2.22 8.67 -20.43
N ALA A 37 2.57 9.38 -19.36
CA ALA A 37 2.66 8.82 -18.02
C ALA A 37 1.60 9.55 -17.21
N CYS A 38 0.64 8.86 -16.59
CA CYS A 38 -0.37 9.59 -15.82
C CYS A 38 -0.82 8.87 -14.57
N PRO A 39 -0.85 9.65 -13.49
CA PRO A 39 -1.84 9.53 -12.43
C PRO A 39 -2.98 10.54 -12.64
N PHE A 40 -2.93 11.83 -12.27
CA PHE A 40 -4.13 12.70 -12.32
C PHE A 40 -3.84 14.18 -12.65
N ARG A 41 -4.60 14.80 -13.56
CA ARG A 41 -4.46 16.23 -13.93
C ARG A 41 -5.79 16.97 -14.13
N SER A 42 -6.83 16.61 -13.37
CA SER A 42 -7.84 17.59 -12.95
C SER A 42 -8.69 17.10 -11.76
N MET A 43 -8.55 17.74 -10.59
CA MET A 43 -9.28 17.50 -9.33
C MET A 43 -9.98 18.79 -8.86
N LYS A 44 -11.07 18.67 -8.11
CA LYS A 44 -11.81 19.79 -7.51
C LYS A 44 -11.52 19.84 -5.99
N CYS A 45 -11.13 21.00 -5.49
CA CYS A 45 -10.83 21.24 -4.07
C CYS A 45 -12.13 21.27 -3.23
N THR A 46 -12.29 20.36 -2.27
CA THR A 46 -13.48 20.28 -1.38
C THR A 46 -13.56 21.42 -0.36
N SER A 47 -12.45 22.11 -0.07
CA SER A 47 -12.43 23.28 0.82
C SER A 47 -12.55 24.64 0.11
N CYS A 48 -12.28 24.70 -1.20
CA CYS A 48 -12.07 25.98 -1.89
C CYS A 48 -12.70 26.11 -3.30
N GLY A 49 -13.32 25.06 -3.85
CA GLY A 49 -14.22 25.17 -5.01
C GLY A 49 -13.59 25.46 -6.37
N HIS A 50 -12.26 25.59 -6.47
CA HIS A 50 -11.58 25.83 -7.76
C HIS A 50 -11.54 24.56 -8.63
N TYR A 51 -11.84 24.70 -9.93
CA TYR A 51 -11.87 23.60 -10.89
C TYR A 51 -10.53 23.49 -11.64
N MET A 52 -9.95 22.28 -11.65
CA MET A 52 -9.00 21.92 -12.70
C MET A 52 -9.78 21.58 -13.99
N ILE A 53 -9.34 22.11 -15.13
CA ILE A 53 -10.18 22.25 -16.32
C ILE A 53 -10.17 20.98 -17.20
N LYS A 54 -11.36 20.35 -17.32
CA LYS A 54 -11.82 19.31 -18.26
C LYS A 54 -11.36 17.85 -18.05
N GLY A 55 -12.19 17.09 -17.32
CA GLY A 55 -12.32 15.64 -17.44
C GLY A 55 -13.09 15.25 -18.71
N MET A 56 -12.44 15.27 -19.88
CA MET A 56 -12.92 14.48 -21.01
C MET A 56 -12.62 13.02 -20.72
N ILE A 57 -13.59 12.12 -20.89
CA ILE A 57 -13.32 10.68 -20.89
C ILE A 57 -12.48 10.42 -22.14
N VAL A 58 -11.17 10.32 -21.96
CA VAL A 58 -10.25 10.03 -23.05
C VAL A 58 -10.07 8.53 -23.12
N ARG A 59 -10.26 7.98 -24.32
CA ARG A 59 -9.88 6.60 -24.63
C ARG A 59 -8.43 6.57 -25.04
N LEU A 60 -7.60 5.94 -24.21
CA LEU A 60 -6.20 5.73 -24.45
C LEU A 60 -6.01 4.34 -25.07
N HIS A 61 -5.30 4.30 -26.19
CA HIS A 61 -4.97 3.09 -26.91
C HIS A 61 -3.50 2.77 -26.68
N CYS A 62 -3.21 1.64 -26.04
CA CYS A 62 -1.86 1.14 -25.82
C CYS A 62 -1.69 -0.22 -26.50
N LYS A 63 -0.46 -0.55 -26.92
CA LYS A 63 -0.15 -1.87 -27.48
C LYS A 63 0.64 -2.69 -26.47
N CYS A 64 0.28 -3.96 -26.30
CA CYS A 64 1.09 -4.90 -25.51
C CYS A 64 2.43 -5.16 -26.21
N LYS A 65 3.53 -5.13 -25.45
CA LYS A 65 4.89 -5.36 -26.00
C LYS A 65 5.11 -6.79 -26.50
N SER A 66 4.38 -7.77 -25.95
CA SER A 66 4.56 -9.19 -26.27
C SER A 66 3.67 -9.64 -27.42
N CYS A 67 2.34 -9.47 -27.31
CA CYS A 67 1.38 -9.96 -28.31
C CYS A 67 0.91 -8.88 -29.31
N GLY A 68 1.31 -7.62 -29.14
CA GLY A 68 0.84 -6.51 -29.98
C GLY A 68 -0.63 -6.15 -29.82
N GLY A 69 -1.37 -6.83 -28.93
CA GLY A 69 -2.79 -6.60 -28.67
C GLY A 69 -3.08 -5.18 -28.18
N GLU A 70 -4.22 -4.64 -28.60
CA GLU A 70 -4.68 -3.31 -28.21
C GLU A 70 -5.35 -3.36 -26.84
N ILE A 71 -4.82 -2.57 -25.90
CA ILE A 71 -5.37 -2.37 -24.56
C ILE A 71 -5.99 -0.97 -24.53
N ILE A 72 -7.26 -0.90 -24.12
CA ILE A 72 -8.05 0.34 -24.11
C ILE A 72 -8.33 0.72 -22.66
N PHE A 73 -7.93 1.93 -22.31
CA PHE A 73 -8.20 2.55 -21.02
C PHE A 73 -9.11 3.76 -21.19
N GLU A 74 -10.08 3.91 -20.29
CA GLU A 74 -10.89 5.11 -20.13
C GLU A 74 -10.49 5.83 -18.84
N THR A 75 -10.50 7.16 -18.83
CA THR A 75 -10.28 7.97 -17.62
C THR A 75 -11.61 8.17 -16.89
N ASP A 76 -11.71 7.73 -15.63
CA ASP A 76 -12.88 7.97 -14.78
C ASP A 76 -12.66 9.19 -13.88
N PRO A 77 -13.36 10.32 -14.12
CA PRO A 77 -13.19 11.53 -13.32
C PRO A 77 -13.77 11.42 -11.91
N LYS A 78 -14.64 10.42 -11.65
CA LYS A 78 -15.29 10.23 -10.35
C LYS A 78 -14.36 9.58 -9.33
N ASN A 79 -13.74 8.46 -9.70
CA ASN A 79 -12.87 7.71 -8.80
C ASN A 79 -11.42 8.16 -8.85
N MET A 80 -11.11 9.20 -9.64
CA MET A 80 -9.74 9.56 -10.01
C MET A 80 -8.96 8.29 -10.31
N ASP A 81 -9.43 7.51 -11.26
CA ASP A 81 -8.80 6.26 -11.66
C ASP A 81 -8.99 6.09 -13.15
N TYR A 82 -8.20 5.21 -13.75
CA TYR A 82 -8.53 4.70 -15.07
C TYR A 82 -9.59 3.61 -14.90
N ARG A 83 -10.30 3.25 -15.95
CA ARG A 83 -10.98 1.97 -16.09
C ARG A 83 -10.48 1.25 -17.32
N LEU A 84 -10.37 -0.07 -17.19
CA LEU A 84 -9.97 -0.91 -18.29
C LEU A 84 -11.22 -1.35 -19.06
N VAL A 85 -11.25 -1.07 -20.37
CA VAL A 85 -12.39 -1.42 -21.24
C VAL A 85 -12.12 -2.75 -21.95
N ARG A 86 -10.92 -2.92 -22.50
CA ARG A 86 -10.57 -4.10 -23.30
C ARG A 86 -9.08 -4.40 -23.24
N GLY A 87 -8.72 -5.69 -23.31
CA GLY A 87 -7.36 -6.15 -23.64
C GLY A 87 -6.48 -6.54 -22.46
N ALA A 88 -6.92 -6.38 -21.21
CA ALA A 88 -6.20 -6.87 -20.04
C ALA A 88 -7.16 -7.03 -18.83
N LYS A 89 -6.63 -7.47 -17.69
CA LYS A 89 -7.31 -7.47 -16.39
C LYS A 89 -6.42 -6.71 -15.41
N ARG A 90 -7.02 -6.06 -14.41
CA ARG A 90 -6.27 -5.47 -13.30
C ARG A 90 -5.99 -6.53 -12.25
N GLU A 91 -4.74 -6.55 -11.80
CA GLU A 91 -4.41 -7.12 -10.51
C GLU A 91 -4.85 -6.11 -9.46
N TYR A 92 -5.76 -6.52 -8.58
CA TYR A 92 -6.14 -5.73 -7.42
C TYR A 92 -5.12 -6.06 -6.32
N GLY A 93 -4.57 -5.03 -5.67
CA GLY A 93 -3.74 -5.25 -4.49
C GLY A 93 -4.64 -5.69 -3.34
N THR A 94 -4.13 -6.57 -2.48
CA THR A 94 -4.87 -7.09 -1.30
C THR A 94 -5.44 -5.97 -0.42
N TRP A 95 -4.73 -4.84 -0.30
CA TRP A 95 -5.17 -3.64 0.43
C TRP A 95 -6.32 -2.85 -0.22
N ARG A 96 -6.71 -3.16 -1.48
CA ARG A 96 -7.85 -2.55 -2.17
C ARG A 96 -9.06 -3.51 -2.23
N ASP A 97 -8.85 -4.80 -1.96
CA ASP A 97 -9.93 -5.78 -1.87
C ASP A 97 -10.71 -5.61 -0.56
N GLU A 98 -10.06 -5.22 0.55
CA GLU A 98 -10.74 -4.94 1.84
C GLU A 98 -11.85 -3.89 1.72
N GLU A 99 -11.66 -2.87 0.88
CA GLU A 99 -12.67 -1.82 0.65
C GLU A 99 -13.82 -2.27 -0.27
N ARG A 100 -13.62 -3.37 -1.03
CA ARG A 100 -14.58 -3.86 -2.04
C ARG A 100 -15.39 -5.07 -1.60
N VAL A 101 -14.91 -5.83 -0.62
CA VAL A 101 -15.67 -6.94 -0.01
C VAL A 101 -16.97 -6.44 0.63
N GLY A 102 -17.06 -5.14 0.93
CA GLY A 102 -18.32 -4.52 1.34
C GLY A 102 -19.45 -4.61 0.30
N ASP A 103 -19.19 -4.64 -1.01
CA ASP A 103 -20.24 -4.51 -2.06
C ASP A 103 -21.06 -5.82 -2.30
N THR A 104 -21.17 -6.70 -1.30
CA THR A 104 -22.02 -7.91 -1.33
C THR A 104 -23.34 -7.64 -0.58
N GLU A 105 -24.33 -8.55 -0.58
CA GLU A 105 -25.66 -8.39 0.10
C GLU A 105 -25.57 -7.84 1.54
N GLU A 106 -24.41 -8.03 2.17
CA GLU A 106 -23.95 -7.42 3.41
C GLU A 106 -24.11 -5.89 3.46
N GLN A 107 -23.78 -5.12 2.42
CA GLN A 107 -23.95 -3.64 2.41
C GLN A 107 -25.41 -3.16 2.39
N TRP A 108 -26.33 -3.99 1.89
CA TRP A 108 -27.75 -3.68 1.90
C TRP A 108 -28.35 -3.96 3.28
N LEU A 109 -27.89 -5.04 3.94
CA LEU A 109 -28.16 -5.33 5.34
C LEU A 109 -27.53 -4.27 6.27
N ASP A 110 -26.28 -3.85 6.02
CA ASP A 110 -25.55 -2.83 6.80
C ASP A 110 -26.26 -1.46 6.77
N ARG A 111 -26.86 -1.10 5.63
CA ARG A 111 -27.66 0.14 5.51
C ARG A 111 -28.97 0.07 6.31
N LEU A 112 -29.64 -1.09 6.30
CA LEU A 112 -30.87 -1.32 7.07
C LEU A 112 -30.58 -1.40 8.58
N GLU A 113 -29.47 -2.05 8.96
CA GLU A 113 -29.01 -2.15 10.34
C GLU A 113 -28.49 -0.81 10.87
N CYS A 114 -27.88 0.06 10.03
CA CYS A 114 -27.52 1.43 10.41
C CYS A 114 -28.75 2.29 10.78
N GLU A 115 -29.87 2.21 10.05
CA GLU A 115 -31.09 2.97 10.38
C GLU A 115 -31.74 2.53 11.71
N ASP A 116 -31.47 1.29 12.16
CA ASP A 116 -31.91 0.77 13.46
C ASP A 116 -30.86 0.98 14.56
N ALA A 117 -29.56 0.97 14.23
CA ALA A 117 -28.44 1.23 15.15
C ALA A 117 -28.33 2.70 15.55
N GLU A 118 -28.57 3.65 14.61
CA GLU A 118 -28.50 5.10 14.88
C GLU A 118 -29.47 5.56 16.00
N ARG A 119 -30.52 4.77 16.26
CA ARG A 119 -31.47 4.99 17.38
C ARG A 119 -30.98 4.47 18.74
N ASN A 120 -30.12 3.46 18.77
CA ASN A 120 -29.52 2.87 19.99
C ASN A 120 -28.09 3.40 20.27
N ASP A 121 -27.46 3.99 19.26
CA ASP A 121 -26.05 4.32 19.16
C ASP A 121 -25.53 5.39 20.14
N VAL A 122 -26.29 6.42 20.50
CA VAL A 122 -25.75 7.50 21.36
C VAL A 122 -25.45 7.00 22.79
N GLN A 123 -26.20 6.00 23.27
CA GLN A 123 -26.02 5.37 24.58
C GLN A 123 -25.01 4.22 24.51
N GLU A 124 -25.07 3.39 23.46
CA GLU A 124 -24.18 2.24 23.27
C GLU A 124 -22.78 2.65 22.80
N GLN A 125 -22.61 3.63 21.91
CA GLN A 125 -21.27 4.08 21.49
C GLN A 125 -20.42 4.59 22.65
N ASN A 126 -21.02 5.13 23.72
CA ASN A 126 -20.30 5.49 24.94
C ASN A 126 -19.88 4.26 25.76
N THR A 127 -20.71 3.22 25.84
CA THR A 127 -20.34 1.96 26.52
C THR A 127 -19.34 1.16 25.71
N THR A 128 -19.53 1.04 24.39
CA THR A 128 -18.63 0.36 23.46
C THR A 128 -17.30 1.10 23.29
N ALA A 129 -17.27 2.43 23.33
CA ALA A 129 -16.03 3.19 23.34
C ALA A 129 -15.24 3.00 24.64
N MET A 130 -15.91 3.00 25.80
CA MET A 130 -15.25 2.69 27.07
C MET A 130 -14.76 1.24 27.14
N GLU A 131 -15.53 0.28 26.65
CA GLU A 131 -15.13 -1.13 26.58
C GLU A 131 -13.95 -1.34 25.62
N ASN A 132 -13.93 -0.64 24.48
CA ASN A 132 -12.78 -0.64 23.57
C ASN A 132 -11.52 -0.04 24.19
N LEU A 133 -11.67 0.99 25.02
CA LEU A 133 -10.56 1.56 25.78
C LEU A 133 -10.09 0.58 26.86
N GLU A 134 -10.99 -0.04 27.60
CA GLU A 134 -10.68 -1.05 28.61
C GLU A 134 -9.95 -2.24 27.97
N ARG A 135 -10.43 -2.78 26.85
CA ARG A 135 -9.77 -3.84 26.08
C ARG A 135 -8.36 -3.44 25.63
N LYS A 136 -8.18 -2.24 25.05
CA LYS A 136 -6.85 -1.75 24.68
C LYS A 136 -5.92 -1.59 25.88
N THR A 137 -6.44 -1.18 27.04
CA THR A 137 -5.63 -1.09 28.27
C THR A 137 -5.30 -2.47 28.85
N GLN A 138 -6.20 -3.45 28.72
CA GLN A 138 -5.96 -4.84 29.12
C GLN A 138 -4.92 -5.49 28.19
N ASP A 139 -5.02 -5.26 26.87
CA ASP A 139 -4.04 -5.72 25.89
C ASP A 139 -2.67 -5.09 26.12
N ALA A 140 -2.62 -3.79 26.44
CA ALA A 140 -1.37 -3.10 26.80
C ALA A 140 -0.75 -3.67 28.08
N LYS A 141 -1.57 -3.99 29.10
CA LYS A 141 -1.12 -4.65 30.33
C LYS A 141 -0.60 -6.07 30.06
N ALA A 142 -1.30 -6.84 29.23
CA ALA A 142 -0.88 -8.19 28.85
C ALA A 142 0.43 -8.16 28.04
N ALA A 143 0.57 -7.21 27.11
CA ALA A 143 1.77 -7.03 26.32
C ALA A 143 3.02 -6.67 27.16
N MET A 144 2.85 -6.04 28.33
CA MET A 144 3.93 -5.79 29.29
C MET A 144 4.16 -6.99 30.24
N ALA A 145 3.09 -7.65 30.70
CA ALA A 145 3.20 -8.75 31.64
C ALA A 145 3.84 -10.02 31.04
N VAL A 146 3.59 -10.29 29.76
CA VAL A 146 4.16 -11.46 29.06
C VAL A 146 5.69 -11.43 28.99
N PRO A 147 6.37 -10.36 28.52
CA PRO A 147 7.82 -10.31 28.50
C PRO A 147 8.43 -10.35 29.91
N ASP A 148 7.83 -9.66 30.88
CA ASP A 148 8.28 -9.72 32.28
C ASP A 148 8.22 -11.15 32.85
N ALA A 149 7.15 -11.88 32.55
CA ALA A 149 7.01 -13.29 32.94
C ALA A 149 8.04 -14.20 32.25
N LEU A 150 8.32 -13.96 30.97
CA LEU A 150 9.36 -14.70 30.24
C LEU A 150 10.75 -14.43 30.79
N ASP A 151 11.06 -13.18 31.16
CA ASP A 151 12.34 -12.81 31.75
C ASP A 151 12.52 -13.38 33.15
N ALA A 152 11.44 -13.48 33.96
CA ALA A 152 11.47 -14.19 35.23
C ALA A 152 11.78 -15.70 35.06
N ILE A 153 11.15 -16.36 34.08
CA ILE A 153 11.42 -17.78 33.76
C ILE A 153 12.87 -17.95 33.29
N ARG A 154 13.36 -17.07 32.42
CA ARG A 154 14.75 -17.08 31.95
C ARG A 154 15.74 -16.91 33.10
N ALA A 155 15.47 -16.01 34.04
CA ALA A 155 16.32 -15.80 35.21
C ALA A 155 16.37 -17.02 36.14
N VAL A 156 15.24 -17.69 36.36
CA VAL A 156 15.17 -18.94 37.15
C VAL A 156 15.92 -20.07 36.43
N ASN A 157 15.71 -20.23 35.13
CA ASN A 157 16.38 -21.26 34.34
C ASN A 157 17.90 -21.04 34.31
N ALA A 158 18.38 -19.80 34.14
CA ALA A 158 19.80 -19.47 34.21
C ALA A 158 20.43 -19.75 35.58
N ARG A 159 19.67 -19.59 36.68
CA ARG A 159 20.14 -19.98 38.02
C ARG A 159 20.18 -21.50 38.19
N ARG A 160 19.15 -22.21 37.73
CA ARG A 160 19.10 -23.67 37.76
C ARG A 160 20.25 -24.28 36.97
N GLU A 161 20.52 -23.78 35.77
CA GLU A 161 21.63 -24.23 34.93
C GLU A 161 23.00 -24.03 35.62
N LYS A 162 23.21 -22.92 36.34
CA LYS A 162 24.44 -22.74 37.12
C LYS A 162 24.57 -23.73 38.28
N VAL A 163 23.47 -23.99 39.00
CA VAL A 163 23.47 -24.92 40.14
C VAL A 163 23.66 -26.35 39.67
N GLU A 164 22.89 -26.79 38.66
CA GLU A 164 23.02 -28.12 38.04
C GLU A 164 24.38 -28.29 37.35
N GLY A 165 24.90 -27.24 36.71
CA GLY A 165 26.26 -27.24 36.16
C GLY A 165 27.32 -27.43 37.25
N ASN A 166 27.20 -26.73 38.38
CA ASN A 166 28.13 -26.89 39.49
C ASN A 166 28.05 -28.29 40.14
N THR A 167 26.85 -28.85 40.32
CA THR A 167 26.70 -30.20 40.89
C THR A 167 27.27 -31.27 39.96
N VAL A 168 27.02 -31.15 38.64
CA VAL A 168 27.59 -32.05 37.63
C VAL A 168 29.12 -31.91 37.55
N VAL A 169 29.67 -30.69 37.64
CA VAL A 169 31.12 -30.50 37.69
C VAL A 169 31.70 -31.15 38.96
N HIS A 170 31.05 -30.98 40.11
CA HIS A 170 31.54 -31.53 41.38
C HIS A 170 31.51 -33.06 41.43
N THR A 171 30.53 -33.70 40.78
CA THR A 171 30.49 -35.16 40.67
C THR A 171 31.52 -35.68 39.68
N LEU A 172 31.77 -34.97 38.58
CA LEU A 172 32.82 -35.33 37.61
C LEU A 172 34.23 -35.14 38.17
N THR A 173 34.49 -34.10 38.97
CA THR A 173 35.79 -33.93 39.65
C THR A 173 35.99 -35.00 40.70
N ALA A 174 34.98 -35.30 41.52
CA ALA A 174 35.07 -36.37 42.51
C ALA A 174 35.30 -37.76 41.88
N ALA A 175 34.75 -38.02 40.69
CA ALA A 175 35.04 -39.24 39.95
C ALA A 175 36.49 -39.30 39.44
N LYS A 176 37.03 -38.17 38.94
CA LYS A 176 38.44 -38.08 38.51
C LYS A 176 39.42 -38.20 39.66
N ASP A 177 39.14 -37.58 40.80
CA ASP A 177 40.00 -37.67 41.98
C ASP A 177 40.12 -39.12 42.50
N VAL A 178 39.09 -39.96 42.26
CA VAL A 178 39.11 -41.40 42.58
C VAL A 178 39.91 -42.20 41.54
N GLU A 179 39.82 -41.84 40.25
CA GLU A 179 40.61 -42.45 39.18
C GLU A 179 42.12 -42.12 39.34
N ASP A 180 42.46 -40.85 39.59
CA ASP A 180 43.85 -40.41 39.80
C ASP A 180 44.47 -41.01 41.08
N ALA A 181 43.67 -41.25 42.12
CA ALA A 181 44.12 -41.95 43.33
C ALA A 181 44.35 -43.46 43.10
N ALA A 182 43.56 -44.09 42.23
CA ALA A 182 43.75 -45.49 41.86
C ALA A 182 45.01 -45.68 40.98
N ASP A 183 45.31 -44.73 40.10
CA ASP A 183 46.51 -44.76 39.27
C ASP A 183 47.81 -44.47 40.07
N ALA A 184 47.72 -43.73 41.18
CA ALA A 184 48.84 -43.46 42.07
C ALA A 184 49.22 -44.64 42.99
N GLU A 185 48.30 -45.58 43.27
CA GLU A 185 48.59 -46.80 44.04
C GLU A 185 49.17 -47.94 43.18
N ILE A 186 49.19 -47.81 41.85
CA ILE A 186 49.65 -48.82 40.90
C ILE A 186 51.09 -48.55 40.39
N ALA A 187 51.68 -47.39 40.73
CA ALA A 187 53.06 -47.00 40.38
C ALA A 187 54.05 -47.23 41.53
#